data_AF-G3IM57-F1
#
_entry.id   AF-G3IM57-F1
#
_cell.length_a   1.000
_cell.length_b   1.000
_cell.length_c   1.000
_cell.angle_alpha   90.00
_cell.angle_beta   90.00
_cell.angle_gamma   90.00
#
_symmetry.space_group_name_H-M   'P 1'
#
loop_
_entity.id
_entity.type
_entity.pdbx_description
1 polymer ?
#
loop_
_entity_poly.entity_id
_entity_poly.type
_entity_poly.pdbx_seq_one_letter_code
_entity_poly.pdbx_strand_id
1 'polypeptide(L)' 'MRHFCKSLFPVVGHACCTIPTYPSGQIGFMLCSKNLSTNFREPVQQLTQAQMQLKYYNLDIHRAAFVLPEFTRKALNDIS' A
#
# COMPACT_ATOMS: atom_id res chain seq x y z
N MET A 1 11.13 10.87 0.44
CA MET A 1 11.33 9.40 0.39
C MET A 1 10.75 8.75 -0.86
N ARG A 2 9.45 8.91 -1.20
CA ARG A 2 8.86 8.32 -2.42
C ARG A 2 9.59 8.70 -3.71
N HIS A 3 9.97 9.98 -3.88
CA HIS A 3 10.73 10.44 -5.05
C HIS A 3 12.08 9.74 -5.20
N PHE A 4 12.81 9.57 -4.09
CA PHE A 4 14.06 8.82 -4.07
C PHE A 4 13.85 7.34 -4.43
N CYS A 5 12.79 6.70 -3.92
CA CYS A 5 12.50 5.32 -4.32
C CYS A 5 12.16 5.20 -5.81
N LYS A 6 11.50 6.20 -6.40
CA LYS A 6 11.23 6.23 -7.85
C LYS A 6 12.50 6.37 -8.70
N SER A 7 13.61 6.88 -8.17
CA SER A 7 14.88 6.89 -8.90
C SER A 7 15.59 5.53 -8.88
N LEU A 8 15.15 4.60 -8.03
CA LEU A 8 15.78 3.27 -7.85
C LEU A 8 14.91 2.12 -8.34
N PHE A 9 13.58 2.26 -8.27
CA PHE A 9 12.63 1.20 -8.55
C PHE A 9 11.60 1.62 -9.61
N PRO A 10 11.31 0.76 -10.60
CA PRO A 10 10.31 1.05 -11.64
C PRO A 10 8.88 1.16 -11.08
N VAL A 11 8.56 0.49 -9.97
CA VAL A 11 7.24 0.54 -9.36
C VAL A 11 7.36 0.91 -7.88
N VAL A 12 6.64 1.95 -7.48
CA VAL A 12 6.57 2.42 -6.09
C VAL A 12 5.11 2.66 -5.69
N GLY A 13 4.68 2.00 -4.62
CA GLY A 13 3.36 2.11 -4.02
C GLY A 13 3.42 2.62 -2.59
N HIS A 14 2.31 3.18 -2.12
CA HIS A 14 2.11 3.55 -0.73
C HIS A 14 0.77 2.98 -0.26
N ALA A 15 0.79 2.20 0.81
CA ALA A 15 -0.41 1.64 1.45
C ALA A 15 -0.49 2.13 2.90
N CYS A 16 -1.66 2.10 3.51
CA CYS A 16 -1.81 2.38 4.94
C CYS A 16 -2.66 1.32 5.65
N CYS A 17 -2.43 1.16 6.94
CA CYS A 17 -3.33 0.42 7.82
C CYS A 17 -3.60 1.18 9.12
N THR A 18 -4.70 0.83 9.77
CA THR A 18 -5.14 1.41 11.04
C THR A 18 -4.67 0.53 12.21
N ILE A 19 -3.89 1.11 13.11
CA ILE A 19 -3.41 0.46 14.34
C ILE A 19 -3.58 1.48 15.46
N PRO A 20 -4.54 1.30 16.38
CA PRO A 20 -4.92 2.33 17.35
C PRO A 20 -3.77 2.85 18.23
N THR A 21 -2.77 2.02 18.50
CA THR A 21 -1.64 2.34 19.37
C THR A 21 -0.48 3.03 18.66
N TYR A 22 -0.54 3.22 17.33
CA TYR A 22 0.43 4.04 16.61
C TYR A 22 0.04 5.52 16.65
N PRO A 23 1.01 6.45 16.56
CA PRO A 23 0.72 7.88 16.49
C PRO A 23 -0.31 8.17 15.40
N SER A 24 -1.34 8.94 15.76
CA SER A 24 -2.50 9.23 14.89
C SER A 24 -3.32 8.01 14.44
N GLY A 25 -3.16 6.84 15.06
CA GLY A 25 -4.00 5.66 14.88
C GLY A 25 -3.76 4.87 13.59
N GLN A 26 -2.72 5.20 12.81
CA GLN A 26 -2.43 4.56 11.53
C GLN A 26 -0.95 4.63 11.17
N ILE A 27 -0.53 3.82 10.19
CA ILE A 27 0.82 3.88 9.62
C ILE A 27 0.79 3.62 8.11
N GLY A 28 1.77 4.18 7.40
CA GLY A 28 2.00 3.96 5.99
C GLY A 28 3.12 2.95 5.73
N PHE A 29 3.02 2.22 4.63
CA PHE A 29 4.04 1.31 4.11
C PHE A 29 4.50 1.80 2.74
N MET A 30 5.81 1.88 2.55
CA MET A 30 6.41 2.13 1.24
C MET A 30 6.76 0.80 0.58
N LEU A 31 6.16 0.54 -0.59
CA LEU A 31 6.34 -0.70 -1.34
C LEU A 31 7.08 -0.39 -2.65
N CYS A 32 8.16 -1.12 -2.91
CA CYS A 32 9.00 -0.93 -4.08
C CYS A 32 9.22 -2.27 -4.79
N SER A 33 9.11 -2.30 -6.11
CA SER A 33 9.40 -3.51 -6.90
C SER A 33 10.41 -3.20 -8.00
N LYS A 34 11.33 -4.14 -8.22
CA LYS A 34 12.23 -4.15 -9.38
C LYS A 34 11.57 -4.70 -10.65
N ASN A 35 10.42 -5.38 -10.51
CA ASN A 35 9.67 -5.90 -11.64
C ASN A 35 8.69 -4.82 -12.15
N LEU A 36 8.83 -4.42 -13.41
CA LEU A 36 8.00 -3.43 -14.07
C LEU A 36 6.52 -3.85 -14.15
N SER A 37 6.23 -5.15 -14.18
CA SER A 37 4.86 -5.67 -14.28
C SER A 37 4.12 -5.71 -12.94
N THR A 38 4.76 -5.30 -11.83
CA THR A 38 4.12 -5.33 -10.51
C THR A 38 2.98 -4.31 -10.41
N ASN A 39 1.80 -4.78 -10.06
CA ASN A 39 0.68 -3.94 -9.62
C ASN A 39 0.44 -4.17 -8.12
N PHE A 40 0.92 -3.27 -7.26
CA PHE A 40 0.72 -3.43 -5.81
C PHE A 40 -0.74 -3.33 -5.37
N ARG A 41 -1.62 -2.69 -6.14
CA ARG A 41 -3.04 -2.54 -5.76
C ARG A 41 -3.83 -3.83 -5.89
N GLU A 42 -3.40 -4.72 -6.78
CA GLU A 42 -4.07 -5.99 -7.03
C GLU A 42 -3.16 -7.15 -6.57
N PRO A 43 -3.53 -7.89 -5.51
CA PRO A 43 -2.70 -8.95 -4.99
C PRO A 43 -2.61 -10.10 -6.00
N VAL A 44 -1.39 -10.35 -6.52
CA VAL A 44 -1.12 -11.45 -7.47
C VAL A 44 -1.39 -12.82 -6.86
N GLN A 45 -1.15 -12.96 -5.55
CA GLN A 45 -1.45 -14.17 -4.80
C GLN A 45 -2.83 -14.07 -4.17
N GLN A 46 -3.75 -14.90 -4.64
CA GLN A 46 -5.05 -15.03 -3.99
C GLN A 46 -4.92 -15.89 -2.74
N LEU A 47 -5.55 -15.44 -1.66
CA LEU A 47 -5.61 -16.16 -0.40
C LEU A 47 -6.99 -16.78 -0.27
N THR A 48 -7.04 -18.07 0.07
CA THR A 48 -8.29 -18.67 0.55
C THR A 48 -8.39 -18.44 2.06
N GLN A 49 -9.48 -17.82 2.50
CA GLN A 49 -9.65 -17.34 3.88
C GLN A 49 -9.53 -18.45 4.94
N ALA A 50 -9.75 -19.71 4.53
CA ALA A 50 -9.63 -20.90 5.37
C ALA A 50 -8.20 -21.21 5.84
N GLN A 51 -7.15 -20.70 5.18
CA GLN A 51 -5.79 -21.19 5.39
C GLN A 51 -5.00 -20.50 6.51
N MET A 52 -5.39 -19.30 6.97
CA MET A 52 -4.44 -18.45 7.74
C MET A 52 -4.98 -17.74 8.99
N GLN A 53 -6.22 -18.01 9.44
CA GLN A 53 -6.80 -17.40 10.67
C GLN A 53 -6.54 -15.88 10.80
N LEU A 54 -6.59 -15.16 9.68
CA LEU A 54 -6.21 -13.75 9.62
C LEU A 54 -7.27 -12.87 10.31
N LYS A 55 -6.82 -11.91 11.12
CA LYS A 55 -7.68 -11.00 11.90
C LYS A 55 -7.90 -9.63 11.26
N TYR A 56 -7.10 -9.27 10.25
CA TYR A 56 -7.15 -7.95 9.61
C TYR A 56 -7.02 -8.06 8.09
N TYR A 57 -5.96 -8.71 7.60
CA TYR A 57 -5.70 -8.81 6.17
C TYR A 57 -6.67 -9.76 5.47
N ASN A 58 -7.20 -9.31 4.34
CA ASN A 58 -7.85 -10.10 3.30
C ASN A 58 -7.66 -9.37 1.95
N LEU A 59 -8.13 -9.96 0.84
CA LEU A 59 -7.89 -9.39 -0.50
C LEU A 59 -8.53 -8.00 -0.69
N ASP A 60 -9.66 -7.73 -0.06
CA ASP A 60 -10.35 -6.45 -0.19
C ASP A 60 -9.68 -5.37 0.68
N ILE A 61 -9.25 -5.74 1.89
CA ILE A 61 -8.44 -4.87 2.76
C ILE A 61 -7.12 -4.50 2.08
N HIS A 62 -6.49 -5.45 1.38
CA HIS A 62 -5.29 -5.16 0.58
C HIS A 62 -5.55 -4.07 -0.46
N ARG A 63 -6.60 -4.22 -1.28
CA ARG A 63 -6.97 -3.23 -2.32
C ARG A 63 -7.28 -1.87 -1.69
N ALA A 64 -8.07 -1.85 -0.62
CA ALA A 64 -8.48 -0.64 0.08
C ALA A 64 -7.31 0.10 0.73
N ALA A 65 -6.26 -0.59 1.18
CA ALA A 65 -5.09 0.02 1.79
C ALA A 65 -4.34 1.01 0.88
N PHE A 66 -4.53 0.92 -0.45
CA PHE A 66 -3.95 1.85 -1.43
C PHE A 66 -4.89 3.02 -1.80
N VAL A 67 -6.11 3.05 -1.26
CA VAL A 67 -7.06 4.16 -1.42
C VAL A 67 -6.80 5.15 -0.30
N LEU A 68 -6.13 6.25 -0.64
CA LEU A 68 -5.66 7.24 0.32
C LEU A 68 -6.64 8.42 0.43
N PRO A 69 -6.71 9.09 1.59
CA PRO A 69 -7.42 10.36 1.71
C PRO A 69 -6.97 11.36 0.65
N GLU A 70 -7.90 12.23 0.22
CA GLU A 70 -7.69 13.11 -0.94
C GLU A 70 -6.44 14.00 -0.81
N PHE A 71 -6.20 14.54 0.39
CA PHE A 71 -5.00 15.37 0.63
C PHE A 71 -3.69 14.58 0.43
N THR A 72 -3.65 13.32 0.88
CA THR A 72 -2.50 12.43 0.70
C THR A 72 -2.36 12.01 -0.77
N ARG A 73 -3.48 11.70 -1.43
CA ARG A 73 -3.49 11.36 -2.86
C ARG A 73 -2.89 12.49 -3.69
N LYS A 74 -3.33 13.73 -3.45
CA LYS A 74 -2.80 14.93 -4.10
C LYS A 74 -1.30 15.09 -3.83
N ALA A 75 -0.88 15.10 -2.56
CA ALA A 75 0.52 15.28 -2.19
C ALA A 75 1.48 14.22 -2.75
N LEU A 76 1.00 12.99 -3.00
CA LEU A 76 1.84 11.91 -3.53
C LEU A 76 1.80 11.78 -5.06
N ASN A 77 0.70 12.13 -5.72
CA ASN A 77 0.51 11.86 -7.14
C ASN A 77 0.48 13.11 -8.01
N ASP A 78 0.01 14.23 -7.47
CA ASP A 78 -0.07 15.46 -8.22
C ASP A 78 1.29 16.15 -8.11
N ILE A 79 1.87 16.49 -9.26
CA ILE A 79 3.11 17.28 -9.31
C ILE A 79 2.67 18.73 -9.09
N SER A 80 3.03 19.30 -7.95
CA SER A 80 2.94 20.75 -7.73
C SER A 80 3.92 21.50 -8.62
#